data_AF-A0A9N9E7X5-F1
#
_entry.id   AF-A0A9N9E7X5-F1
#
_cell.length_a   1.000
_cell.length_b   1.000
_cell.length_c   1.000
_cell.angle_alpha   90.00
_cell.angle_beta   90.00
_cell.angle_gamma   90.00
#
_symmetry.space_group_name_H-M   'P 1'
#
loop_
_entity.id
_entity.type
_entity.pdbx_description
1 polymer ?
#
loop_
_entity_poly.entity_id
_entity_poly.type
_entity_poly.pdbx_seq_one_letter_code
_entity_poly.pdbx_strand_id
1 'polypeptide(L)'
;MNSVLMQHTSQSLRPETLKEATSNMDRLTQLQDALDQMARLFSISVNYLSQPHVQDPAEFKKVQHELVTDICRKAKQVEILIDNLPGATRTEEEQLEFIGQLEKELQEANENYRKAAQTA
;
A
#
# COMPACT_ATOMS: atom_id res chain seq x y z
N MET A 1 -0.93 21.23 -48.50
CA MET A 1 -1.91 20.19 -48.12
C MET A 1 -1.12 18.97 -47.68
N ASN A 2 -1.00 18.56 -46.42
CA ASN A 2 -1.60 18.97 -45.17
C ASN A 2 -0.51 18.94 -44.09
N SER A 3 -0.35 20.07 -43.41
CA SER A 3 0.54 20.29 -42.29
C SER A 3 -0.23 20.03 -41.00
N VAL A 4 -0.46 18.77 -40.63
CA VAL A 4 -0.99 18.39 -39.30
C VAL A 4 -0.62 16.93 -39.00
N LEU A 5 0.53 16.67 -38.38
CA LEU A 5 0.73 15.42 -37.59
C LEU A 5 1.98 15.49 -36.70
N MET A 6 2.06 16.50 -35.84
CA MET A 6 3.15 16.63 -34.84
C MET A 6 2.56 16.90 -33.46
N GLN A 7 1.54 16.13 -33.04
CA GLN A 7 1.03 16.19 -31.66
C GLN A 7 0.33 14.88 -31.26
N HIS A 8 1.02 13.74 -31.17
CA HIS A 8 0.60 12.64 -30.29
C HIS A 8 1.85 11.84 -29.89
N THR A 9 2.45 12.12 -28.75
CA THR A 9 2.09 11.64 -27.40
C THR A 9 3.24 10.77 -26.95
N SER A 10 4.15 11.37 -26.20
CA SER A 10 5.17 10.69 -25.41
C SER A 10 4.49 9.73 -24.43
N GLN A 11 4.27 8.47 -24.81
CA GLN A 11 3.81 7.45 -23.89
C GLN A 11 4.99 6.59 -23.46
N SER A 12 5.85 7.24 -22.67
CA SER A 12 6.91 6.60 -21.90
C SER A 12 6.23 5.57 -21.01
N LEU A 13 6.60 4.29 -21.20
CA LEU A 13 6.58 3.22 -20.21
C LEU A 13 5.83 3.66 -18.93
N ARG A 14 4.51 3.44 -18.91
CA ARG A 14 3.61 4.16 -17.98
C ARG A 14 4.14 4.00 -16.56
N PRO A 15 4.57 5.08 -15.88
CA PRO A 15 5.10 4.99 -14.52
C PRO A 15 4.05 4.49 -13.51
N GLU A 16 2.78 4.38 -13.91
CA GLU A 16 1.69 3.81 -13.11
C GLU A 16 1.92 2.34 -12.74
N THR A 17 2.42 1.48 -13.63
CA THR A 17 2.47 0.02 -13.37
C THR A 17 3.57 -0.36 -12.38
N LEU A 18 4.75 0.26 -12.50
CA LEU A 18 5.84 0.14 -11.53
C LEU A 18 5.49 0.81 -10.20
N LYS A 19 4.77 1.94 -10.24
CA LYS A 19 4.20 2.56 -9.03
C LYS A 19 3.16 1.68 -8.36
N GLU A 20 2.37 0.95 -9.13
CA GLU A 20 1.36 0.03 -8.61
C GLU A 20 2.05 -1.13 -7.89
N ALA A 21 2.99 -1.84 -8.51
CA ALA A 21 3.71 -2.93 -7.85
C ALA A 21 4.49 -2.49 -6.60
N THR A 22 5.15 -1.33 -6.64
CA THR A 22 5.86 -0.77 -5.47
C THR A 22 4.92 -0.27 -4.38
N SER A 23 3.81 0.39 -4.75
CA SER A 23 2.71 0.75 -3.85
C SER A 23 2.08 -0.49 -3.22
N ASN A 24 2.03 -1.61 -3.94
CA ASN A 24 1.42 -2.83 -3.46
C ASN A 24 2.24 -3.50 -2.37
N MET A 25 3.56 -3.58 -2.60
CA MET A 25 4.51 -4.03 -1.60
C MET A 25 4.55 -3.10 -0.38
N ASP A 26 4.45 -1.78 -0.61
CA ASP A 26 4.40 -0.76 0.43
C ASP A 26 3.17 -0.93 1.35
N ARG A 27 1.98 -1.18 0.78
CA ARG A 27 0.74 -1.42 1.57
C ARG A 27 0.80 -2.69 2.42
N LEU A 28 1.35 -3.78 1.88
CA LEU A 28 1.54 -5.01 2.65
C LEU A 28 2.51 -4.78 3.81
N THR A 29 3.60 -4.06 3.56
CA THR A 29 4.57 -3.70 4.60
C THR A 29 3.92 -2.81 5.68
N GLN A 30 3.11 -1.83 5.29
CA GLN A 30 2.35 -0.98 6.22
C GLN A 30 1.37 -1.77 7.07
N LEU A 31 0.71 -2.79 6.52
CA LEU A 31 -0.17 -3.67 7.28
C LEU A 31 0.62 -4.48 8.31
N GLN A 32 1.78 -5.01 7.93
CA GLN A 32 2.67 -5.72 8.87
C GLN A 32 3.11 -4.80 10.01
N ASP A 33 3.56 -3.58 9.71
CA ASP A 33 3.93 -2.60 10.72
C ASP A 33 2.77 -2.24 11.66
N ALA A 34 1.56 -2.11 11.12
CA ALA A 34 0.37 -1.80 11.91
C ALA A 34 -0.01 -2.94 12.86
N LEU A 35 0.08 -4.19 12.41
CA LEU A 35 -0.16 -5.38 13.24
C LEU A 35 0.90 -5.50 14.35
N ASP A 36 2.17 -5.29 14.03
CA ASP A 36 3.25 -5.31 15.02
C ASP A 36 3.09 -4.21 16.08
N GLN A 37 2.70 -3.00 15.66
CA GLN A 37 2.37 -1.91 16.57
C GLN A 37 1.19 -2.26 17.47
N MET A 38 0.16 -2.91 16.94
CA MET A 38 -1.00 -3.34 17.73
C MET A 38 -0.62 -4.38 18.78
N ALA A 39 0.19 -5.39 18.40
CA ALA A 39 0.70 -6.38 19.34
C ALA A 39 1.54 -5.75 20.46
N ARG A 40 2.38 -4.76 20.12
CA ARG A 40 3.11 -3.96 21.11
C ARG A 40 2.18 -3.20 22.06
N LEU A 41 1.13 -2.56 21.55
CA LEU A 41 0.14 -1.85 22.37
C LEU A 41 -0.60 -2.80 23.32
N PHE A 42 -0.96 -4.01 22.88
CA PHE A 42 -1.55 -5.01 23.75
C PHE A 42 -0.60 -5.43 24.86
N SER A 43 0.67 -5.72 24.52
CA SER A 43 1.68 -6.07 25.51
C SER A 43 1.90 -4.95 26.53
N ILE A 44 1.99 -3.69 26.08
CA ILE A 44 2.10 -2.51 26.96
C ILE A 44 0.86 -2.40 27.86
N SER A 45 -0.34 -2.57 27.30
CA SER A 45 -1.59 -2.46 28.05
C SER A 45 -1.68 -3.50 29.15
N VAL A 46 -1.38 -4.77 28.84
CA VAL A 46 -1.36 -5.87 29.82
C VAL A 46 -0.29 -5.65 30.88
N ASN A 47 0.93 -5.25 30.47
CA ASN A 47 2.02 -4.98 31.41
C ASN A 47 1.74 -3.78 32.31
N TYR A 48 1.09 -2.74 31.79
CA TYR A 48 0.65 -1.60 32.59
C TYR A 48 -0.36 -2.08 33.62
N LEU A 49 -1.48 -2.68 33.19
CA LEU A 49 -2.55 -3.15 34.08
C LEU A 49 -2.12 -4.18 35.13
N SER A 50 -1.06 -4.94 34.88
CA SER A 50 -0.58 -5.98 35.79
C SER A 50 0.36 -5.46 36.88
N GLN A 51 0.87 -4.22 36.75
CA GLN A 51 1.78 -3.63 37.73
C GLN A 51 1.02 -2.89 38.83
N PRO A 52 1.53 -2.90 40.08
CA PRO A 52 0.96 -2.08 41.14
C PRO A 52 1.20 -0.60 40.84
N HIS A 53 0.13 0.18 40.77
CA HIS A 53 0.21 1.61 40.51
C HIS A 53 0.06 2.41 41.81
N VAL A 54 1.00 3.33 42.03
CA VAL A 54 0.99 4.28 43.17
C VAL A 54 0.24 5.59 42.81
N GLN A 55 -0.27 5.68 41.58
CA GLN A 55 -0.96 6.86 41.05
C GLN A 55 -2.39 6.98 41.60
N ASP A 56 -2.94 8.19 41.54
CA ASP A 56 -4.34 8.44 41.88
C ASP A 56 -5.27 7.57 40.99
N PRO A 57 -6.31 6.91 41.55
CA PRO A 57 -7.31 6.18 40.79
C PRO A 57 -7.88 6.90 39.57
N ALA A 58 -7.98 8.24 39.59
CA ALA A 58 -8.43 9.03 38.45
C ALA A 58 -7.42 9.02 37.29
N GLU A 59 -6.12 9.16 37.58
CA GLU A 59 -5.06 9.10 36.57
C GLU A 59 -4.95 7.71 35.96
N PHE A 60 -5.04 6.66 36.78
CA PHE A 60 -5.02 5.28 36.30
C PHE A 60 -6.18 5.01 35.32
N LYS A 61 -7.40 5.43 35.67
CA LYS A 61 -8.59 5.28 34.81
C LYS A 61 -8.45 6.07 33.50
N LYS A 62 -7.80 7.24 33.54
CA LYS A 62 -7.52 8.03 32.34
C LYS A 62 -6.58 7.27 31.39
N VAL A 63 -5.48 6.71 31.90
CA VAL A 63 -4.54 5.93 31.08
C VAL A 63 -5.21 4.69 30.49
N GLN A 64 -6.05 3.99 31.26
CA GLN A 64 -6.84 2.86 30.74
C GLN A 64 -7.71 3.27 29.55
N HIS A 65 -8.39 4.41 29.64
CA HIS A 65 -9.23 4.91 28.56
C HIS A 65 -8.42 5.30 27.32
N GLU A 66 -7.24 5.90 27.49
CA GLU A 66 -6.32 6.21 26.40
C GLU A 66 -5.84 4.94 25.69
N LEU A 67 -5.41 3.92 26.43
CA LEU A 67 -4.97 2.63 25.88
C LEU A 67 -6.09 1.97 25.05
N VAL A 68 -7.31 1.92 25.59
CA VAL A 68 -8.47 1.36 24.86
C VAL A 68 -8.76 2.15 23.59
N THR A 69 -8.69 3.48 23.66
CA THR A 69 -8.94 4.35 22.49
C THR A 69 -7.90 4.10 21.40
N ASP A 70 -6.63 3.95 21.76
CA ASP A 70 -5.55 3.71 20.82
C ASP A 70 -5.62 2.33 20.19
N ILE A 71 -5.94 1.29 20.97
CA ILE A 71 -6.22 -0.06 20.45
C ILE A 71 -7.38 -0.01 19.44
N CYS A 72 -8.50 0.63 19.80
CA CYS A 72 -9.66 0.76 18.92
C CYS A 72 -9.32 1.49 17.61
N ARG A 73 -8.50 2.53 17.68
CA ARG A 73 -8.05 3.28 16.51
C ARG A 73 -7.15 2.41 15.62
N LYS A 74 -6.22 1.66 16.21
CA LYS A 74 -5.35 0.76 15.46
C LYS A 74 -6.10 -0.39 14.82
N ALA A 75 -7.14 -0.91 15.47
CA ALA A 75 -8.01 -1.94 14.87
C ALA A 75 -8.65 -1.44 13.57
N LYS A 76 -9.22 -0.23 13.58
CA LYS A 76 -9.81 0.39 12.39
C LYS A 76 -8.77 0.69 11.31
N GLN A 77 -7.56 1.07 11.70
CA GLN A 77 -6.46 1.25 10.75
C GLN A 77 -6.11 -0.07 10.05
N VAL A 78 -6.03 -1.17 10.78
CA VAL A 78 -5.76 -2.51 10.22
C VAL A 78 -6.88 -2.94 9.27
N GLU A 79 -8.14 -2.72 9.66
CA GLU A 79 -9.31 -3.01 8.79
C GLU A 79 -9.23 -2.25 7.46
N ILE A 80 -8.99 -0.94 7.52
CA ILE A 80 -8.82 -0.11 6.31
C ILE A 80 -7.63 -0.60 5.47
N LEU A 81 -6.51 -0.99 6.09
CA LEU A 81 -5.35 -1.49 5.35
C LEU A 81 -5.65 -2.82 4.65
N ILE A 82 -6.41 -3.71 5.28
CA ILE A 82 -6.86 -4.98 4.69
C ILE A 82 -7.77 -4.71 3.49
N ASP A 83 -8.77 -3.84 3.64
CA ASP A 83 -9.69 -3.48 2.55
C ASP A 83 -8.97 -2.85 1.35
N ASN A 84 -7.85 -2.19 1.62
CA ASN A 84 -7.04 -1.51 0.64
C ASN A 84 -5.87 -2.36 0.12
N LEU A 85 -5.80 -3.65 0.48
CA LEU A 85 -4.78 -4.54 -0.03
C LEU A 85 -4.95 -4.73 -1.54
N PRO A 86 -3.92 -4.39 -2.32
CA PRO A 86 -3.97 -4.54 -3.75
C PRO A 86 -3.89 -6.01 -4.16
N GLY A 87 -4.64 -6.38 -5.19
CA GLY A 87 -4.75 -7.76 -5.64
C GLY A 87 -5.64 -8.65 -4.75
N ALA A 88 -6.15 -8.17 -3.60
CA ALA A 88 -7.00 -8.96 -2.71
C ALA A 88 -8.33 -9.41 -3.35
N THR A 89 -8.76 -8.73 -4.42
CA THR A 89 -10.00 -9.03 -5.16
C THR A 89 -9.78 -9.82 -6.46
N ARG A 90 -8.52 -10.10 -6.83
CA ARG A 90 -8.16 -10.82 -8.07
C ARG A 90 -7.55 -12.17 -7.74
N THR A 91 -7.88 -13.17 -8.53
CA THR A 91 -7.24 -14.49 -8.50
C THR A 91 -5.79 -14.42 -8.98
N GLU A 92 -4.98 -15.42 -8.64
CA GLU A 92 -3.60 -15.51 -9.12
C GLU A 92 -3.54 -15.60 -10.64
N GLU A 93 -4.47 -16.34 -11.25
CA GLU A 93 -4.59 -16.45 -12.71
C GLU A 93 -4.85 -15.08 -13.36
N GLU A 94 -5.80 -14.28 -12.84
CA GLU A 94 -6.08 -12.94 -13.34
C GLU A 94 -4.89 -11.98 -13.17
N GLN A 95 -4.13 -12.13 -12.07
CA GLN A 95 -2.92 -11.33 -11.85
C GLN A 95 -1.82 -11.70 -12.85
N LEU A 96 -1.64 -12.99 -13.14
CA LEU A 96 -0.67 -13.48 -14.13
C LEU A 96 -1.05 -13.07 -15.56
N GLU A 97 -2.32 -13.16 -15.91
CA GLU A 97 -2.80 -12.68 -17.21
C GLU A 97 -2.58 -11.17 -17.38
N PHE A 98 -2.82 -10.38 -16.32
CA PHE A 98 -2.54 -8.96 -16.33
C PHE A 98 -1.05 -8.66 -16.50
N ILE A 99 -0.17 -9.41 -15.84
CA ILE A 99 1.29 -9.29 -16.03
C ILE A 99 1.66 -9.60 -17.49
N GLY A 100 1.14 -10.68 -18.07
CA GLY A 100 1.43 -11.04 -19.46
C GLY A 100 0.95 -9.99 -20.47
N GLN A 101 -0.19 -9.35 -20.22
CA GLN A 101 -0.67 -8.22 -21.03
C GLN A 101 0.27 -7.02 -20.91
N LEU A 102 0.68 -6.68 -19.68
CA LEU A 102 1.64 -5.60 -19.43
C LEU A 102 2.97 -5.84 -20.13
N GLU A 103 3.52 -7.06 -20.10
CA GLU A 103 4.75 -7.40 -20.81
C GLU A 103 4.64 -7.17 -22.31
N LYS A 104 3.52 -7.58 -22.91
CA LYS A 104 3.25 -7.36 -24.33
C LYS A 104 3.18 -5.87 -24.68
N GLU A 105 2.45 -5.08 -23.88
CA GLU A 105 2.39 -3.63 -24.05
C GLU A 105 3.78 -2.98 -23.94
N LEU A 106 4.60 -3.46 -23.00
CA LEU A 106 5.96 -3.00 -22.79
C LEU A 106 6.86 -3.31 -23.99
N GLN A 107 6.74 -4.51 -24.57
CA GLN A 107 7.49 -4.93 -25.75
C GLN A 107 7.12 -4.07 -26.97
N GLU A 108 5.83 -3.86 -27.22
CA GLU A 108 5.35 -3.02 -28.31
C GLU A 108 5.80 -1.57 -28.13
N ALA A 109 5.69 -1.01 -26.93
CA ALA A 109 6.17 0.33 -26.62
C ALA A 109 7.69 0.45 -26.85
N ASN A 110 8.49 -0.51 -26.38
CA ASN A 110 9.93 -0.52 -26.57
C ASN A 110 10.35 -0.62 -28.04
N GLU A 111 9.64 -1.43 -28.83
CA GLU A 111 9.90 -1.49 -30.27
C GLU A 111 9.62 -0.15 -30.96
N ASN A 112 8.52 0.50 -30.58
CA ASN A 112 8.16 1.82 -31.09
C ASN A 112 9.21 2.87 -30.69
N TYR A 113 9.69 2.83 -29.45
CA TYR A 113 10.82 3.65 -28.99
C TYR A 113 12.08 3.42 -29.81
N ARG A 114 12.45 2.16 -30.07
CA ARG A 114 13.64 1.82 -30.83
C ARG A 114 13.55 2.30 -32.28
N LYS A 115 12.38 2.15 -32.91
CA LYS A 115 12.12 2.64 -34.27
C LYS A 115 12.23 4.16 -34.32
N ALA A 116 11.57 4.87 -33.40
CA ALA A 116 11.61 6.34 -33.33
C ALA A 116 13.05 6.86 -33.12
N ALA A 117 13.83 6.22 -32.25
CA ALA A 117 15.23 6.58 -31.99
C ALA A 117 16.17 6.30 -33.18
N GLN A 118 15.84 5.36 -34.06
CA GLN A 118 16.61 5.07 -35.28
C GLN A 118 16.28 6.02 -36.44
N THR A 119 15.08 6.62 -36.44
CA THR A 119 14.62 7.58 -37.45
C THR A 119 14.83 9.05 -37.05
N ALA A 120 15.37 9.32 -35.87
CA ALA A 120 15.74 10.65 -35.38
C ALA A 120 17.22 10.95 -35.65
#